data_AF-A0A7J9E287-F1
#
_entry.id   AF-A0A7J9E287-F1
#
_cell.length_a   1.000
_cell.length_b   1.000
_cell.length_c   1.000
_cell.angle_alpha   90.00
_cell.angle_beta   90.00
_cell.angle_gamma   90.00
#
_symmetry.space_group_name_H-M   'P 1'
#
loop_
_entity.id
_entity.type
_entity.pdbx_description
1 polymer ?
#
loop_
_entity_poly.entity_id
_entity_poly.type
_entity_poly.pdbx_seq_one_letter_code
_entity_poly.pdbx_strand_id
1 'polypeptide(L)' 'PLEEGTVKINFDPSFNVHENRSFLGIIIRNEVGLIMGACTYPHSHVADAFMAEARACEQAIWFVTELGFYSV' A
#
# COMPACT_ATOMS: atom_id res chain seq x y z
N PRO A 1 14.59 -14.83 -1.94
CA PRO A 1 15.30 -13.54 -2.12
C PRO A 1 14.65 -12.81 -3.29
N LEU A 2 14.40 -11.49 -3.20
CA LEU A 2 13.96 -10.74 -4.38
C LEU A 2 15.12 -10.64 -5.36
N GLU A 3 14.82 -10.46 -6.65
CA GLU A 3 15.83 -10.11 -7.64
C GLU A 3 16.35 -8.70 -7.36
N GLU A 4 17.64 -8.45 -7.63
CA GLU A 4 18.25 -7.13 -7.46
C GLU A 4 17.49 -6.08 -8.27
N GLY A 5 17.11 -4.97 -7.62
CA GLY A 5 16.26 -3.93 -8.24
C GLY A 5 14.76 -4.17 -8.12
N THR A 6 14.31 -5.25 -7.47
CA THR A 6 12.89 -5.50 -7.14
C THR A 6 12.58 -5.05 -5.71
N VAL A 7 11.38 -4.50 -5.50
CA VAL A 7 10.92 -4.08 -4.16
C VAL A 7 9.68 -4.84 -3.73
N LYS A 8 9.59 -5.25 -2.46
CA LYS A 8 8.38 -5.82 -1.89
C LYS A 8 7.49 -4.72 -1.33
N ILE A 9 6.25 -4.70 -1.78
CA ILE A 9 5.19 -3.85 -1.22
C ILE A 9 4.41 -4.65 -0.16
N ASN A 10 4.19 -4.06 1.01
CA ASN A 10 3.27 -4.59 2.01
C ASN A 10 2.29 -3.47 2.31
N PHE A 11 1.00 -3.76 2.21
CA PHE A 11 -0.05 -2.80 2.50
C PHE A 11 -1.14 -3.49 3.30
N ASP A 12 -1.85 -2.72 4.09
CA ASP A 12 -3.02 -3.19 4.84
C ASP A 12 -3.92 -1.98 5.16
N PRO A 13 -5.23 -2.06 4.93
CA PRO A 13 -6.18 -1.08 5.39
C PRO A 13 -6.87 -1.47 6.70
N SER A 14 -7.02 -0.49 7.57
CA SER A 14 -8.10 -0.47 8.55
C SER A 14 -9.40 0.02 7.90
N PHE A 15 -10.56 -0.52 8.30
CA PHE A 15 -11.87 -0.08 7.83
C PHE A 15 -12.82 0.17 9.01
N ASN A 16 -13.48 1.32 8.99
CA ASN A 16 -14.54 1.70 9.93
C ASN A 16 -15.89 1.74 9.20
N VAL A 17 -16.73 0.73 9.47
CA VAL A 17 -18.06 0.58 8.87
C VAL A 17 -19.05 1.68 9.28
N HIS A 18 -18.89 2.29 10.45
CA HIS A 18 -19.81 3.34 10.91
C HIS A 18 -19.56 4.68 10.21
N GLU A 19 -18.32 4.90 9.77
CA GLU A 19 -17.93 6.14 9.09
C GLU A 19 -17.78 6.00 7.57
N ASN A 20 -17.90 4.77 7.02
CA ASN A 20 -17.58 4.45 5.63
C ASN A 20 -16.18 4.99 5.23
N ARG A 21 -15.20 4.75 6.10
CA ARG A 21 -13.83 5.26 5.97
C ARG A 21 -12.82 4.16 6.18
N SER A 22 -11.70 4.27 5.49
CA SER A 22 -10.56 3.40 5.69
C SER A 22 -9.30 4.23 5.86
N PHE A 23 -8.31 3.66 6.55
CA PHE A 23 -6.96 4.21 6.63
C PHE A 23 -5.99 3.09 6.32
N LEU A 24 -5.08 3.32 5.39
CA LEU A 24 -4.07 2.33 5.02
C LEU A 24 -2.69 2.66 5.56
N GLY A 25 -1.88 1.63 5.70
CA GLY A 25 -0.42 1.74 5.78
C GLY A 25 0.23 0.97 4.63
N ILE A 26 1.30 1.52 4.07
CA ILE A 26 2.16 0.91 3.05
C ILE A 26 3.60 0.94 3.53
N ILE A 27 4.33 -0.15 3.33
CA ILE A 27 5.79 -0.24 3.51
C ILE A 27 6.39 -0.91 2.27
N ILE A 28 7.31 -0.22 1.62
CA ILE A 28 8.10 -0.70 0.48
C ILE A 28 9.48 -1.08 1.00
N ARG A 29 9.95 -2.29 0.69
CA ARG A 29 11.28 -2.78 1.08
C ARG A 29 12.07 -3.29 -0.11
N ASN A 30 13.38 -3.09 -0.13
CA ASN A 30 14.24 -3.69 -1.16
C ASN A 30 14.52 -5.18 -0.87
N GLU A 31 15.34 -5.80 -1.72
CA GLU A 31 15.72 -7.21 -1.67
C GLU A 31 16.42 -7.65 -0.38
N VAL A 32 17.14 -6.74 0.28
CA VAL A 32 17.78 -6.97 1.58
C VAL A 32 16.90 -6.59 2.77
N GLY A 33 15.67 -6.13 2.52
CA GLY A 33 14.68 -5.81 3.55
C GLY A 33 14.77 -4.40 4.13
N LEU A 34 15.58 -3.50 3.56
CA LEU A 34 15.62 -2.09 3.94
C LEU A 34 14.37 -1.36 3.46
N ILE A 35 13.85 -0.46 4.29
CA ILE A 35 12.66 0.33 3.94
C ILE A 35 13.05 1.41 2.93
N MET A 36 12.42 1.38 1.76
CA MET A 36 12.62 2.34 0.67
C MET A 36 11.54 3.42 0.66
N GLY A 37 10.39 3.15 1.27
CA GLY A 37 9.29 4.10 1.38
C GLY A 37 8.23 3.61 2.36
N ALA A 38 7.52 4.55 2.97
CA ALA A 38 6.36 4.27 3.79
C ALA A 38 5.30 5.35 3.57
N CYS A 39 4.02 4.96 3.57
CA CYS A 39 2.91 5.86 3.34
C CYS A 39 1.73 5.47 4.22
N THR A 40 0.98 6.45 4.71
CA THR A 40 -0.36 6.27 5.25
C THR A 40 -1.31 7.18 4.51
N TYR A 41 -2.53 6.71 4.26
CA TYR A 41 -3.50 7.49 3.50
C TYR A 41 -4.94 7.21 3.93
N PRO A 42 -5.78 8.24 4.11
CA PRO A 42 -7.21 8.07 4.36
C PRO A 42 -8.00 7.85 3.07
N HIS A 43 -8.92 6.88 3.08
CA HIS A 43 -9.98 6.76 2.09
C HIS A 43 -11.34 7.09 2.70
N SER A 44 -12.11 7.93 2.00
CA SER A 44 -13.51 8.21 2.32
C SER A 44 -14.43 7.48 1.35
N HIS A 45 -15.70 7.28 1.74
CA HIS A 45 -16.71 6.61 0.92
C HIS A 45 -16.35 5.16 0.59
N VAL A 46 -15.78 4.45 1.57
CA VAL A 46 -15.45 3.03 1.47
C VAL A 46 -16.67 2.24 1.93
N ALA A 47 -17.27 1.46 1.02
CA ALA A 47 -18.53 0.76 1.28
C ALA A 47 -18.36 -0.45 2.20
N ASP A 48 -17.24 -1.17 2.07
CA ASP A 48 -16.95 -2.38 2.81
C ASP A 48 -15.44 -2.64 2.91
N ALA A 49 -15.07 -3.67 3.68
CA ALA A 49 -13.68 -4.07 3.87
C ALA A 49 -13.00 -4.52 2.56
N PHE A 50 -13.74 -5.12 1.62
CA PHE A 50 -13.18 -5.54 0.34
C PHE A 50 -12.77 -4.33 -0.52
N MET A 51 -13.61 -3.29 -0.55
CA MET A 51 -13.28 -2.02 -1.18
C MET A 51 -12.07 -1.35 -0.49
N ALA A 52 -11.97 -1.45 0.84
CA ALA A 52 -10.80 -0.93 1.56
C ALA A 52 -9.50 -1.58 1.08
N GLU A 53 -9.48 -2.91 0.96
CA GLU A 53 -8.35 -3.70 0.45
C GLU A 53 -7.99 -3.36 -1.00
N ALA A 54 -8.99 -3.29 -1.87
CA ALA A 54 -8.79 -2.93 -3.27
C ALA A 54 -8.17 -1.53 -3.42
N ARG A 55 -8.65 -0.56 -2.64
CA ARG A 55 -8.12 0.81 -2.63
C ARG A 55 -6.73 0.89 -2.01
N ALA A 56 -6.44 0.11 -0.98
CA ALA A 56 -5.09 0.03 -0.41
C ALA A 56 -4.08 -0.54 -1.41
N CYS A 57 -4.46 -1.59 -2.13
CA CYS A 57 -3.67 -2.18 -3.19
C CYS A 57 -3.41 -1.15 -4.32
N GLU A 58 -4.46 -0.48 -4.80
CA GLU A 58 -4.34 0.59 -5.82
C GLU A 58 -3.33 1.67 -5.36
N GLN A 59 -3.52 2.24 -4.17
CA GLN A 59 -2.65 3.29 -3.63
C GLN A 59 -1.20 2.82 -3.48
N ALA A 60 -0.98 1.54 -3.15
CA ALA A 60 0.35 0.97 -3.01
C ALA A 60 1.09 0.89 -4.36
N ILE A 61 0.38 0.53 -5.44
CA ILE A 61 0.94 0.54 -6.81
C ILE A 61 1.24 1.96 -7.29
N TRP A 62 0.37 2.92 -6.98
CA TRP A 62 0.64 4.32 -7.29
C TRP A 62 1.88 4.82 -6.56
N PHE A 63 1.97 4.59 -5.25
CA PHE A 63 3.08 5.05 -4.43
C PHE A 63 4.43 4.46 -4.86
N VAL A 64 4.50 3.15 -5.13
CA VAL A 64 5.75 2.51 -5.59
C VAL A 64 6.21 3.05 -6.95
N THR A 65 5.26 3.37 -7.83
CA THR A 65 5.52 3.96 -9.15
C THR A 65 6.03 5.39 -9.03
N GLU A 66 5.46 6.20 -8.14
CA GLU A 66 5.95 7.57 -7.85
C GLU A 66 7.37 7.58 -7.28
N LEU A 67 7.75 6.55 -6.54
CA LEU A 67 9.13 6.36 -6.06
C LEU A 67 10.10 5.86 -7.15
N GLY A 68 9.61 5.57 -8.36
CA GLY A 68 10.42 5.14 -9.50
C GLY A 68 10.76 3.65 -9.52
N PHE A 69 10.03 2.83 -8.77
CA PHE A 69 10.18 1.37 -8.80
C PHE A 69 9.13 0.76 -9.74
N TYR A 70 9.59 -0.10 -10.64
CA TYR A 70 8.74 -0.73 -11.67
C TYR A 70 8.77 -2.27 -11.62
N SER A 71 9.50 -2.86 -10.68
CA SER A 71 9.56 -4.31 -10.41
C SER A 71 9.19 -4.56 -8.96
N VAL A 72 8.10 -5.31 -8.73
CA VAL A 72 7.45 -5.47 -7.42
C VAL A 72 7.06 -6.92 -7.11
#